data_AF-A0A7K3GTC2-F1
#
_entry.id   AF-A0A7K3GTC2-F1
#
_cell.length_a   1.000
_cell.length_b   1.000
_cell.length_c   1.000
_cell.angle_alpha   90.00
_cell.angle_beta   90.00
_cell.angle_gamma   90.00
#
_symmetry.space_group_name_H-M   'P 1'
#
loop_
_entity.id
_entity.type
_entity.pdbx_description
1 polymer ?
#
loop_
_entity_poly.entity_id
_entity_poly.type
_entity_poly.pdbx_seq_one_letter_code
_entity_poly.pdbx_strand_id
1 'polypeptide(L)' 'PAEALVEEIREALANDLDSPAALEAVDRWAARQQESGGTDEGAPGVVSRAVDALMGVAL' A
#
# COMPACT_ATOMS: atom_id res chain seq x y z
N PRO A 1 1.81 9.58 0.43
CA PRO A 1 0.32 9.67 0.41
C PRO A 1 -0.28 8.29 0.18
N ALA A 2 -1.48 8.01 0.71
CA ALA A 2 -2.09 6.68 0.58
C ALA A 2 -2.56 6.38 -0.86
N GLU A 3 -3.08 7.38 -1.56
CA GLU A 3 -3.63 7.23 -2.92
C GLU A 3 -2.56 6.72 -3.90
N ALA A 4 -1.35 7.30 -3.83
CA ALA A 4 -0.23 6.89 -4.66
C ALA A 4 0.16 5.42 -4.42
N LEU A 5 0.15 4.96 -3.16
CA LEU A 5 0.41 3.55 -2.86
C LEU A 5 -0.71 2.66 -3.40
N VAL A 6 -1.98 3.07 -3.26
CA VAL A 6 -3.13 2.30 -3.79
C VAL A 6 -3.05 2.17 -5.31
N GLU A 7 -2.60 3.22 -6.00
CA GLU A 7 -2.40 3.20 -7.45
C GLU A 7 -1.26 2.23 -7.84
N GLU A 8 -0.11 2.31 -7.17
CA GLU A 8 1.01 1.37 -7.37
C GLU A 8 0.60 -0.11 -7.14
N ILE A 9 -0.18 -0.39 -6.09
CA ILE A 9 -0.71 -1.74 -5.82
C ILE A 9 -1.62 -2.20 -6.97
N ARG A 10 -2.51 -1.33 -7.46
CA ARG A 10 -3.42 -1.67 -8.56
C ARG A 10 -2.68 -1.93 -9.86
N GLU A 11 -1.66 -1.13 -10.16
CA GLU A 11 -0.80 -1.31 -11.34
C GLU A 11 -0.06 -2.65 -11.29
N ALA A 12 0.56 -2.98 -10.15
CA ALA A 12 1.26 -4.24 -9.97
C ALA A 12 0.32 -5.44 -10.11
N LEU A 13 -0.85 -5.41 -9.47
CA LEU A 13 -1.83 -6.49 -9.58
C LEU A 13 -2.44 -6.60 -10.99
N ALA A 14 -2.61 -5.48 -11.71
CA ALA A 14 -3.06 -5.51 -13.10
C ALA A 14 -2.00 -6.11 -14.05
N ASN A 15 -0.72 -6.02 -13.69
CA ASN A 15 0.39 -6.60 -14.42
C ASN A 15 0.64 -8.06 -13.99
N ASP A 16 -0.16 -8.99 -14.51
CA ASP A 16 0.00 -10.44 -14.26
C ASP A 16 0.00 -10.82 -12.77
N LEU A 17 -0.83 -10.14 -11.96
CA LEU A 17 -0.92 -10.37 -10.52
C LEU A 17 0.46 -10.30 -9.82
N ASP A 18 1.30 -9.33 -10.21
CA ASP A 18 2.65 -9.12 -9.66
C ASP A 18 2.61 -8.75 -8.17
N SER A 19 2.37 -9.76 -7.36
CA SER A 19 2.25 -9.69 -5.92
C SER A 19 3.58 -9.29 -5.25
N PRO A 20 4.76 -9.77 -5.71
CA PRO A 20 6.04 -9.25 -5.23
C PRO A 20 6.17 -7.74 -5.36
N ALA A 21 5.87 -7.15 -6.52
CA ALA A 21 5.95 -5.70 -6.71
C ALA A 21 4.95 -4.95 -5.83
N ALA A 22 3.73 -5.50 -5.67
CA ALA A 22 2.72 -4.90 -4.82
C ALA A 22 3.12 -4.91 -3.33
N LEU A 23 3.76 -5.99 -2.85
CA LEU A 23 4.31 -6.06 -1.48
C LEU A 23 5.49 -5.12 -1.28
N GLU A 24 6.40 -5.02 -2.25
CA GLU A 24 7.53 -4.07 -2.19
C GLU A 24 7.04 -2.61 -2.07
N ALA A 25 5.93 -2.27 -2.74
CA ALA A 25 5.32 -0.96 -2.61
C ALA A 25 4.80 -0.67 -1.19
N VAL A 26 4.14 -1.66 -0.56
CA VAL A 26 3.67 -1.58 0.83
C VAL A 26 4.84 -1.45 1.80
N ASP A 27 5.88 -2.26 1.64
CA ASP A 27 7.08 -2.23 2.49
C ASP A 27 7.79 -0.87 2.41
N ARG A 28 7.98 -0.34 1.20
CA ARG A 28 8.56 1.00 0.98
C ARG A 28 7.70 2.11 1.58
N TRP A 29 6.38 1.99 1.53
CA TRP A 29 5.51 2.96 2.19
C TRP A 29 5.63 2.88 3.71
N ALA A 30 5.58 1.68 4.29
CA ALA A 30 5.70 1.48 5.73
C ALA A 30 7.04 2.00 6.28
N ALA A 31 8.15 1.72 5.58
CA ALA A 31 9.47 2.24 5.93
C ALA A 31 9.50 3.78 5.96
N ARG A 32 8.95 4.44 4.95
CA ARG A 32 8.86 5.92 4.91
C ARG A 32 8.05 6.48 6.07
N GLN A 33 6.92 5.85 6.41
CA GLN A 33 6.11 6.28 7.55
C GLN A 33 6.84 6.08 8.88
N GLN A 34 7.66 5.03 9.04
CA GLN A 34 8.47 4.83 10.25
C GLN A 34 9.61 5.85 10.36
N GLU A 35 10.26 6.19 9.24
CA GLU A 35 11.40 7.11 9.23
C GLU A 35 11.01 8.57 9.44
N SER A 36 9.97 9.03 8.74
CA SER A 36 9.63 10.45 8.63
C SER A 36 8.21 10.78 9.06
N GLY A 37 7.35 9.77 9.23
CA GLY A 37 5.92 9.97 9.44
C GLY A 37 5.24 10.61 8.23
N GLY A 38 4.09 11.24 8.47
CA GLY A 38 3.35 12.00 7.47
C GLY A 38 2.28 12.84 8.14
N THR A 39 1.73 13.81 7.40
CA THR A 39 0.65 14.69 7.88
C THR A 39 -0.74 14.16 7.53
N ASP A 40 -0.81 13.05 6.80
CA ASP A 40 -2.06 12.38 6.45
C ASP A 40 -2.39 11.33 7.51
N GLU A 41 -3.16 11.75 8.51
CA GLU A 41 -3.62 10.90 9.61
C GLU A 41 -4.56 9.79 9.15
N GLY A 42 -5.21 9.95 7.98
CA GLY A 42 -6.12 8.95 7.40
C GLY A 42 -5.42 7.87 6.60
N ALA A 43 -4.17 8.10 6.19
CA ALA A 43 -3.42 7.21 5.30
C ALA A 43 -3.36 5.75 5.79
N PRO A 44 -3.06 5.44 7.06
CA PRO A 44 -2.99 4.04 7.53
C PRO A 44 -4.31 3.28 7.34
N GLY A 45 -5.45 3.95 7.57
CA GLY A 45 -6.77 3.33 7.41
C GLY A 45 -7.17 3.12 5.95
N VAL A 46 -6.66 3.93 5.03
CA VAL A 46 -6.83 3.70 3.57
C VAL A 46 -5.97 2.50 3.14
N VAL A 47 -4.71 2.45 3.58
CA VAL A 47 -3.77 1.38 3.23
C VAL A 47 -4.25 0.03 3.75
N SER A 48 -4.67 -0.07 5.02
CA SER A 48 -5.21 -1.32 5.59
C SER A 48 -6.41 -1.85 4.79
N ARG A 49 -7.39 -0.99 4.46
CA ARG A 49 -8.53 -1.39 3.63
C ARG A 49 -8.15 -1.78 2.20
N ALA A 50 -7.14 -1.15 1.62
CA ALA A 50 -6.66 -1.50 0.29
C ALA A 50 -5.99 -2.88 0.29
N VAL A 51 -5.16 -3.18 1.28
CA VAL A 51 -4.50 -4.49 1.43
C VAL A 51 -5.54 -5.59 1.66
N ASP A 52 -6.52 -5.35 2.53
CA ASP A 52 -7.63 -6.30 2.74
C ASP A 52 -8.43 -6.54 1.44
N ALA A 53 -8.88 -5.46 0.79
CA ALA A 53 -9.76 -5.57 -0.38
C ALA A 53 -9.07 -6.11 -1.65
N LEU A 54 -7.76 -5.85 -1.83
CA LEU A 54 -7.04 -6.19 -3.05
C LEU A 54 -6.17 -7.46 -2.90
N MET A 55 -5.70 -7.76 -1.69
CA MET A 55 -4.80 -8.89 -1.42
C MET A 55 -5.39 -9.93 -0.47
N GLY A 56 -6.53 -9.65 0.18
CA GLY A 56 -7.17 -10.57 1.12
C GLY A 56 -6.43 -10.71 2.45
N VAL A 57 -5.64 -9.71 2.85
CA VAL A 57 -4.88 -9.70 4.10
C VAL A 57 -5.44 -8.64 5.04
N ALA A 58 -6.01 -9.09 6.17
CA ALA A 58 -6.48 -8.18 7.21
C ALA A 58 -5.29 -7.71 8.09
N LEU A 59 -5.13 -6.38 8.20
CA LEU A 59 -4.09 -5.69 8.97
C LEU A 59 -4.64 -5.02 10.23
#